data_AF-A0A0Q7XKK8-F1
#
_entry.id   AF-A0A0Q7XKK8-F1
#
_cell.length_a   1.000
_cell.length_b   1.000
_cell.length_c   1.000
_cell.angle_alpha   90.00
_cell.angle_beta   90.00
_cell.angle_gamma   90.00
#
_symmetry.space_group_name_H-M   'P 1'
#
loop_
_entity.id
_entity.type
_entity.pdbx_description
1 polymer ?
#
loop_
_entity_poly.entity_id
_entity_poly.type
_entity_poly.pdbx_seq_one_letter_code
_entity_poly.pdbx_strand_id
1 'polypeptide(L)'
;MSDAASAGTAVQEFLAFKLGSEEYGIDILKVQEIRGYEAVTRIANAPEFIKGVINLRGIIIPVVDMRIKFKLGEPVYDQFTVVIILNINGRVVGMVVDSVSDVTSLTEEQVKPAPDLGTAFSSEYMIGLGTIDERMLILVDIQRLMSSPEMGLSEKLAA
;
A
#
# COMPACT_ATOMS: atom_id res chain seq x y z
N MET A 1 -12.35 -28.33 35.61
CA MET A 1 -11.04 -28.44 34.94
C MET A 1 -11.30 -28.14 33.47
N SER A 2 -11.49 -26.86 33.14
CA SER A 2 -10.46 -25.93 32.67
C SER A 2 -10.34 -25.99 31.15
N ASP A 3 -11.38 -25.49 30.47
CA ASP A 3 -11.26 -25.08 29.07
C ASP A 3 -10.88 -23.59 29.10
N ALA A 4 -9.58 -23.34 29.23
CA ALA A 4 -9.03 -22.01 29.10
C ALA A 4 -9.01 -21.71 27.60
N ALA A 5 -10.02 -20.97 27.13
CA ALA A 5 -9.99 -20.33 25.83
C ALA A 5 -8.65 -19.59 25.70
N SER A 6 -7.77 -20.13 24.85
CA SER A 6 -6.56 -19.43 24.43
C SER A 6 -7.03 -18.15 23.76
N ALA A 7 -6.86 -17.03 24.47
CA ALA A 7 -6.90 -15.71 23.85
C ALA A 7 -5.69 -15.68 22.90
N GLY A 8 -5.88 -16.22 21.70
CA GLY A 8 -4.88 -16.17 20.65
C GLY A 8 -4.59 -14.70 20.39
N THR A 9 -3.34 -14.28 20.61
CA THR A 9 -2.85 -12.98 20.18
C THR A 9 -3.27 -12.78 18.73
N ALA A 10 -4.03 -11.71 18.45
CA ALA A 10 -4.47 -11.44 17.09
C ALA A 10 -3.23 -11.20 16.22
N VAL A 11 -2.91 -12.17 15.37
CA VAL A 11 -1.82 -12.07 14.40
C VAL A 11 -2.40 -11.44 13.14
N GLN A 12 -1.84 -10.32 12.73
CA GLN A 12 -2.19 -9.66 11.46
C GLN A 12 -1.10 -9.93 10.43
N GLU A 13 -1.51 -10.22 9.21
CA GLU A 13 -0.61 -10.48 8.09
C GLU A 13 -0.47 -9.25 7.21
N PHE A 14 0.76 -8.88 6.92
CA PHE A 14 1.09 -7.72 6.10
C PHE A 14 1.89 -8.15 4.89
N LEU A 15 1.55 -7.60 3.72
CA LEU A 15 2.39 -7.65 2.54
C LEU A 15 3.48 -6.59 2.68
N ALA A 16 4.74 -7.02 2.79
CA ALA A 16 5.89 -6.16 2.81
C ALA A 16 6.33 -5.81 1.37
N PHE A 17 6.62 -4.54 1.13
CA PHE A 17 7.09 -4.04 -0.16
C PHE A 17 8.05 -2.87 0.02
N LYS A 18 8.86 -2.59 -1.00
CA LYS A 18 9.86 -1.53 -0.96
C LYS A 18 9.46 -0.32 -1.78
N LEU A 19 9.78 0.84 -1.23
CA LEU A 19 9.73 2.14 -1.91
C LEU A 19 11.00 2.93 -1.55
N GLY A 20 11.90 3.10 -2.52
CA GLY A 20 13.20 3.70 -2.30
C GLY A 20 14.08 2.81 -1.42
N SER A 21 14.57 3.37 -0.31
CA SER A 21 15.32 2.66 0.72
C SER A 21 14.46 2.04 1.81
N GLU A 22 13.17 2.39 1.86
CA GLU A 22 12.30 2.05 2.97
C GLU A 22 11.40 0.86 2.65
N GLU A 23 11.05 0.10 3.68
CA GLU A 23 10.15 -1.05 3.61
C GLU A 23 8.81 -0.70 4.27
N TYR A 24 7.73 -0.95 3.54
CA TYR A 24 6.37 -0.63 3.92
C TYR A 24 5.55 -1.91 4.02
N GLY A 25 4.52 -1.89 4.86
CA GLY A 25 3.58 -2.98 5.04
C GLY A 25 2.14 -2.52 4.86
N ILE A 26 1.35 -3.32 4.14
CA ILE A 26 -0.11 -3.16 4.05
C ILE A 26 -0.81 -4.45 4.41
N ASP A 27 -2.03 -4.36 4.94
CA ASP A 27 -2.85 -5.52 5.26
C ASP A 27 -3.06 -6.40 4.02
N ILE A 28 -2.63 -7.67 4.11
CA ILE A 28 -2.72 -8.63 3.01
C ILE A 28 -4.16 -8.84 2.55
N LEU A 29 -5.14 -8.67 3.46
CA LEU A 29 -6.56 -8.86 3.15
C LEU A 29 -7.09 -7.79 2.19
N LYS A 30 -6.37 -6.69 2.00
CA LYS A 30 -6.70 -5.63 1.02
C LYS A 30 -6.10 -5.92 -0.35
N VAL A 31 -5.16 -6.85 -0.46
CA VAL A 31 -4.47 -7.21 -1.69
C VAL A 31 -5.30 -8.23 -2.46
N GLN A 32 -5.69 -7.86 -3.68
CA GLN A 32 -6.43 -8.74 -4.58
C GLN A 32 -5.48 -9.56 -5.46
N GLU A 33 -4.46 -8.93 -6.03
CA GLU A 33 -3.42 -9.59 -6.80
C GLU A 33 -2.18 -8.71 -6.98
N ILE A 34 -1.06 -9.31 -7.35
CA ILE A 34 0.21 -8.61 -7.64
C ILE A 34 0.59 -8.92 -9.08
N ARG A 35 0.97 -7.89 -9.84
CA ARG A 35 1.32 -7.99 -11.27
C ARG A 35 2.65 -7.32 -11.52
N GLY A 36 3.38 -7.79 -12.54
CA GLY A 36 4.52 -7.05 -13.07
C GLY A 36 4.09 -5.68 -13.58
N TYR A 37 4.96 -4.68 -13.48
CA TYR A 37 4.68 -3.36 -14.04
C TYR A 37 4.59 -3.42 -15.57
N GLU A 38 3.46 -2.97 -16.10
CA GLU A 38 3.21 -2.85 -17.55
C GLU A 38 2.90 -1.40 -17.92
N ALA A 39 2.96 -1.09 -19.21
CA ALA A 39 2.66 0.24 -19.71
C ALA A 39 1.20 0.62 -19.37
N VAL A 40 1.04 1.71 -18.62
CA VAL A 40 -0.28 2.25 -18.26
C VAL A 40 -0.77 3.25 -19.30
N THR A 41 -2.08 3.32 -19.50
CA THR A 41 -2.70 4.36 -20.33
C THR A 41 -2.79 5.65 -19.55
N ARG A 42 -1.99 6.66 -19.91
CA ARG A 42 -1.97 7.95 -19.22
C ARG A 42 -3.29 8.70 -19.36
N ILE A 43 -3.73 9.32 -18.28
CA ILE A 43 -4.90 10.21 -18.27
C ILE A 43 -4.42 11.66 -18.41
N ALA A 44 -4.98 12.40 -19.36
CA ALA A 44 -4.69 13.83 -19.51
C ALA A 44 -5.23 14.62 -18.30
N ASN A 45 -4.46 15.60 -17.83
CA ASN A 45 -4.79 16.46 -16.69
C ASN A 45 -4.93 15.76 -15.33
N ALA A 46 -4.51 14.50 -15.22
CA ALA A 46 -4.44 13.82 -13.93
C ALA A 46 -3.24 14.35 -13.10
N PRO A 47 -3.34 14.36 -11.77
CA PRO A 47 -2.19 14.61 -10.90
C PRO A 47 -1.03 13.66 -11.20
N GLU A 48 0.20 14.13 -11.00
CA GLU A 48 1.42 13.38 -11.37
C GLU A 48 1.55 12.01 -10.68
N PHE A 49 1.02 11.89 -9.46
CA PHE A 49 0.99 10.62 -8.74
C PHE A 49 0.03 9.59 -9.35
N ILE A 50 -0.93 10.01 -10.19
CA ILE A 50 -1.77 9.10 -10.97
C ILE A 50 -1.07 8.85 -12.30
N LYS A 51 -0.44 7.68 -12.44
CA LYS A 51 0.26 7.32 -13.68
C LYS A 51 -0.72 7.12 -14.84
N GLY A 52 -1.95 6.71 -14.54
CA GLY A 52 -2.99 6.48 -15.52
C GLY A 52 -3.92 5.36 -15.11
N VAL A 53 -4.34 4.55 -16.08
CA VAL A 53 -5.20 3.38 -15.88
C VAL A 53 -4.65 2.15 -16.58
N ILE A 54 -4.99 0.98 -16.05
CA ILE A 54 -4.79 -0.33 -16.69
C ILE A 54 -6.12 -1.01 -16.91
N ASN A 55 -6.18 -1.91 -17.90
CA ASN A 55 -7.32 -2.77 -18.11
C ASN A 55 -7.02 -4.15 -17.52
N LEU A 56 -7.73 -4.51 -16.46
CA LEU A 56 -7.63 -5.81 -15.83
C LEU A 56 -8.93 -6.56 -16.03
N ARG A 57 -8.91 -7.56 -16.92
CA ARG A 57 -10.06 -8.42 -17.24
C ARG A 57 -11.32 -7.63 -17.65
N GLY A 58 -11.14 -6.53 -18.38
CA GLY A 58 -12.22 -5.65 -18.82
C GLY A 58 -12.56 -4.53 -17.84
N ILE A 59 -11.94 -4.48 -16.65
CA ILE A 59 -12.16 -3.45 -15.64
C ILE A 59 -11.04 -2.42 -15.73
N ILE A 60 -11.41 -1.14 -15.84
CA ILE A 60 -10.46 -0.02 -15.84
C ILE A 60 -10.08 0.30 -14.40
N ILE A 61 -8.80 0.11 -14.08
CA ILE A 61 -8.25 0.31 -12.75
C ILE A 61 -7.30 1.50 -12.78
N PRO A 62 -7.51 2.53 -11.92
CA PRO A 62 -6.56 3.61 -11.77
C PRO A 62 -5.27 3.12 -11.10
N VAL A 63 -4.14 3.58 -11.60
CA VAL A 63 -2.81 3.20 -11.10
C VAL A 63 -2.11 4.43 -10.52
N VAL A 64 -1.76 4.33 -9.25
CA VAL A 64 -1.08 5.37 -8.46
C VAL A 64 0.38 4.98 -8.26
N ASP A 65 1.30 5.92 -8.48
CA ASP A 65 2.71 5.74 -8.16
C ASP A 65 3.01 6.22 -6.75
N MET A 66 3.41 5.28 -5.90
CA MET A 66 3.64 5.55 -4.48
C MET A 66 4.94 6.31 -4.23
N ARG A 67 5.96 6.17 -5.09
CA ARG A 67 7.18 6.98 -4.98
C ARG A 67 6.89 8.44 -5.24
N ILE A 68 6.10 8.74 -6.28
CA ILE A 68 5.68 10.12 -6.58
C ILE A 68 4.77 10.64 -5.47
N LYS A 69 3.78 9.87 -5.02
CA LYS A 69 2.85 10.29 -3.95
C LYS A 69 3.59 10.61 -2.65
N PHE A 70 4.55 9.79 -2.27
CA PHE A 70 5.34 9.98 -1.04
C PHE A 70 6.60 10.83 -1.22
N LYS A 71 6.86 11.33 -2.44
CA LYS A 71 8.05 12.14 -2.78
C LYS A 71 9.37 11.44 -2.41
N LEU A 72 9.43 10.13 -2.57
CA LEU A 72 10.58 9.27 -2.20
C LEU A 72 11.64 9.21 -3.31
N GLY A 73 12.00 10.38 -3.86
CA GLY A 73 12.92 10.49 -4.98
C GLY A 73 12.30 10.14 -6.34
N GLU A 74 13.16 10.02 -7.36
CA GLU A 74 12.72 9.72 -8.72
C GLU A 74 12.35 8.22 -8.86
N PRO A 75 11.19 7.88 -9.45
CA PRO A 75 10.82 6.50 -9.66
C PRO A 75 11.65 5.86 -10.76
N VAL A 76 12.27 4.72 -10.43
CA VAL A 76 12.98 3.87 -11.38
C VAL A 76 12.10 2.67 -11.67
N TYR A 77 11.70 2.51 -12.92
CA TYR A 77 10.89 1.37 -13.36
C TYR A 77 11.81 0.32 -13.96
N ASP A 78 11.93 -0.81 -13.29
CA ASP A 78 12.72 -1.96 -13.72
C ASP A 78 11.89 -3.26 -13.71
N GLN A 79 12.54 -4.40 -13.90
CA GLN A 79 11.88 -5.71 -13.91
C GLN A 79 11.33 -6.16 -12.54
N PHE A 80 11.76 -5.50 -11.45
CA PHE A 80 11.29 -5.79 -10.09
C PHE A 80 10.07 -4.95 -9.72
N THR A 81 9.85 -3.85 -10.46
CA THR A 81 8.69 -2.98 -10.28
C THR A 81 7.41 -3.77 -10.51
N VAL A 82 6.50 -3.67 -9.55
CA VAL A 82 5.22 -4.38 -9.57
C VAL A 82 4.07 -3.42 -9.28
N VAL A 83 2.89 -3.81 -9.75
CA VAL A 83 1.62 -3.16 -9.46
C VAL A 83 0.86 -4.07 -8.50
N ILE A 84 0.61 -3.57 -7.29
CA ILE A 84 -0.24 -4.22 -6.30
C ILE A 84 -1.67 -3.76 -6.55
N ILE A 85 -2.55 -4.69 -6.88
CA ILE A 85 -3.98 -4.44 -7.07
C ILE A 85 -4.68 -4.61 -5.73
N LEU A 86 -5.34 -3.55 -5.28
CA LEU A 86 -6.05 -3.49 -4.01
C LEU A 86 -7.55 -3.42 -4.23
N ASN A 87 -8.30 -4.00 -3.30
CA ASN A 87 -9.73 -3.79 -3.19
C ASN A 87 -10.06 -3.12 -1.86
N ILE A 88 -10.59 -1.89 -1.95
CA ILE A 88 -10.89 -1.05 -0.81
C ILE A 88 -12.36 -0.66 -0.90
N ASN A 89 -13.19 -1.24 -0.02
CA ASN A 89 -14.63 -1.00 0.02
C ASN A 89 -15.33 -1.20 -1.35
N GLY A 90 -14.91 -2.20 -2.13
CA GLY A 90 -15.46 -2.50 -3.44
C GLY A 90 -14.84 -1.68 -4.59
N ARG A 91 -13.89 -0.79 -4.30
CA ARG A 91 -13.13 -0.04 -5.31
C ARG A 91 -11.80 -0.72 -5.55
N VAL A 92 -11.49 -0.96 -6.82
CA VAL A 92 -10.22 -1.57 -7.22
C VAL A 92 -9.25 -0.48 -7.66
N VAL A 93 -8.06 -0.47 -7.06
CA VAL A 93 -6.99 0.52 -7.33
C VAL A 93 -5.67 -0.22 -7.45
N GLY A 94 -4.84 0.17 -8.41
CA GLY A 94 -3.46 -0.31 -8.54
C GLY A 94 -2.49 0.65 -7.88
N MET A 95 -1.51 0.14 -7.15
CA MET A 95 -0.38 0.92 -6.67
C MET A 95 0.92 0.39 -7.28
N VAL A 96 1.76 1.27 -7.80
CA VAL A 96 3.11 0.93 -8.27
C VAL A 96 4.06 1.02 -7.10
N VAL A 97 4.84 -0.05 -6.90
CA VAL A 97 5.92 -0.16 -5.91
C VAL A 97 7.18 -0.71 -6.57
N ASP A 98 8.33 -0.55 -5.93
CA ASP A 98 9.60 -0.96 -6.53
C ASP A 98 9.78 -2.46 -6.53
N SER A 99 9.34 -3.13 -5.48
CA SER A 99 9.36 -4.59 -5.36
C SER A 99 8.49 -5.02 -4.18
N VAL A 100 7.99 -6.25 -4.24
CA VAL A 100 7.35 -6.93 -3.11
C VAL A 100 8.38 -7.83 -2.45
N SER A 101 8.48 -7.76 -1.12
CA SER A 101 9.43 -8.54 -0.32
C SER A 101 8.85 -9.91 0.03
N ASP A 102 7.99 -9.96 1.05
CA ASP A 102 7.39 -11.18 1.60
C ASP A 102 6.05 -10.85 2.28
N VAL A 103 5.31 -11.89 2.69
CA VAL A 103 4.18 -11.72 3.61
C VAL A 103 4.69 -11.99 5.01
N THR A 104 4.49 -11.05 5.91
CA THR A 104 4.95 -11.15 7.28
C THR A 104 3.80 -11.05 8.27
N SER A 105 3.78 -11.95 9.24
CA SER A 105 2.82 -11.97 10.32
C SER A 105 3.36 -11.19 11.52
N LEU A 106 2.59 -10.22 12.00
CA LEU A 106 2.92 -9.37 13.14
C LEU A 106 1.87 -9.54 14.24
N THR A 107 2.32 -9.67 15.48
CA THR A 107 1.45 -9.51 16.64
C THR A 107 1.29 -8.03 16.98
N GLU A 108 0.19 -7.67 17.66
CA GLU A 108 -0.04 -6.29 18.12
C GLU A 108 1.13 -5.76 18.99
N GLU A 109 1.78 -6.62 19.76
CA GLU A 109 2.93 -6.25 20.62
C GLU A 109 4.19 -5.89 19.82
N GLN A 110 4.32 -6.43 18.60
CA GLN A 110 5.44 -6.12 17.69
C GLN A 110 5.21 -4.83 16.89
N VAL A 111 3.98 -4.32 16.89
CA VAL A 111 3.63 -3.05 16.25
C VAL A 111 3.78 -1.94 17.29
N LYS A 112 4.83 -1.14 17.12
CA LYS A 112 5.01 0.05 17.95
C LYS A 112 4.27 1.23 17.31
N PRO A 113 3.69 2.13 18.11
CA PRO A 113 3.17 3.37 17.58
C PRO A 113 4.30 4.11 16.87
N ALA A 114 3.97 4.75 15.76
CA ALA A 114 4.96 5.54 15.06
C ALA A 114 5.48 6.64 16.00
N PRO A 115 6.81 6.80 16.12
CA PRO A 115 7.36 7.95 16.80
C PRO A 115 6.85 9.22 16.09
N ASP A 116 6.70 10.32 16.82
CA ASP A 116 6.42 11.67 16.28
C ASP A 116 7.62 12.14 15.44
N LEU A 117 7.91 11.44 14.36
CA LEU A 117 8.89 11.81 13.37
C LEU A 117 8.14 12.68 12.38
N GLY A 118 8.30 14.00 12.52
CA GLY A 118 7.82 15.04 11.60
C GLY A 118 8.43 14.96 10.19
N THR A 119 8.60 13.74 9.68
CA THR A 119 8.95 13.45 8.30
C THR A 119 7.71 13.60 7.43
N ALA A 120 7.91 13.84 6.13
CA ALA A 120 6.87 14.19 5.15
C ALA A 120 5.76 13.13 4.94
N PHE A 121 5.80 12.03 5.70
CA PHE A 121 4.72 11.08 5.80
C PHE A 121 3.71 11.59 6.83
N SER A 122 2.53 12.03 6.38
CA SER A 122 1.46 12.41 7.30
C SER A 122 1.14 11.22 8.20
N SER A 123 1.38 11.38 9.50
CA SER A 123 1.00 10.43 10.57
C SER A 123 -0.46 9.93 10.44
N GLU A 124 -1.30 10.68 9.74
CA GLU A 124 -2.70 10.38 9.42
C GLU A 124 -2.95 9.00 8.78
N TYR A 125 -2.03 8.47 7.97
CA TYR A 125 -2.19 7.19 7.27
C TYR A 125 -1.29 6.08 7.81
N MET A 126 -0.46 6.37 8.80
CA MET A 126 0.46 5.41 9.39
C MET A 126 -0.23 4.65 10.52
N ILE A 127 -0.19 3.33 10.48
CA ILE A 127 -0.67 2.48 11.59
C ILE A 127 0.40 2.43 12.69
N GLY A 128 1.67 2.26 12.29
CA GLY A 128 2.79 2.15 13.21
C GLY A 128 4.05 1.59 12.53
N LEU A 129 5.00 1.18 13.36
CA LEU A 129 6.23 0.52 12.94
C LEU A 129 6.24 -0.93 13.44
N GLY A 130 6.23 -1.88 12.52
CA GLY A 130 6.48 -3.29 12.80
C GLY A 130 7.99 -3.55 12.83
N THR A 131 8.46 -4.40 13.75
CA THR A 131 9.85 -4.90 13.73
C THR A 131 9.86 -6.42 13.65
N ILE A 132 10.46 -6.96 12.59
CA ILE A 132 10.66 -8.40 12.37
C ILE A 132 12.13 -8.66 12.04
N ASP A 133 12.81 -9.50 12.81
CA ASP A 133 14.21 -9.89 12.53
C ASP A 133 15.13 -8.69 12.23
N GLU A 134 15.03 -7.64 13.05
CA GLU A 134 15.76 -6.35 12.91
C GLU A 134 15.37 -5.50 11.69
N ARG A 135 14.45 -5.97 10.84
CA ARG A 135 13.84 -5.17 9.77
C ARG A 135 12.73 -4.30 10.32
N MET A 136 12.75 -3.02 9.95
CA MET A 136 11.68 -2.07 10.26
C MET A 136 10.70 -2.01 9.10
N LEU A 137 9.42 -2.23 9.38
CA LEU A 137 8.33 -2.13 8.41
C LEU A 137 7.42 -0.98 8.80
N ILE A 138 7.24 -0.02 7.90
CA ILE A 138 6.30 1.08 8.08
C ILE A 138 4.91 0.59 7.70
N LEU A 139 4.03 0.39 8.68
CA LEU A 139 2.68 -0.10 8.46
C LEU A 139 1.76 1.05 8.04
N VAL A 140 1.09 0.89 6.90
CA VAL A 140 0.26 1.93 6.29
C VAL A 140 -1.21 1.49 6.24
N ASP A 141 -2.10 2.35 6.72
CA ASP A 141 -3.54 2.20 6.51
C ASP A 141 -3.88 2.59 5.08
N ILE A 142 -3.77 1.60 4.19
CA ILE A 142 -4.00 1.79 2.77
C ILE A 142 -5.45 2.15 2.46
N GLN A 143 -6.38 1.73 3.32
CA GLN A 143 -7.79 2.04 3.17
C GLN A 143 -8.03 3.53 3.40
N ARG A 144 -7.45 4.12 4.46
CA ARG A 144 -7.51 5.57 4.67
C ARG A 144 -6.77 6.34 3.59
N LEU A 145 -5.56 5.90 3.23
CA LEU A 145 -4.75 6.58 2.22
C LEU A 145 -5.49 6.71 0.88
N MET A 146 -6.08 5.61 0.39
CA MET A 146 -6.79 5.58 -0.89
C MET A 146 -8.18 6.21 -0.82
N SER A 147 -8.78 6.29 0.37
CA SER A 147 -10.05 6.98 0.59
C SER A 147 -9.88 8.48 0.84
N SER A 148 -8.64 8.97 0.96
CA SER A 148 -8.37 10.39 1.20
C SER A 148 -8.87 11.26 0.03
N PRO A 149 -9.45 12.45 0.30
CA PRO A 149 -9.83 13.38 -0.74
C PRO A 149 -8.67 13.78 -1.65
N GLU A 150 -7.44 13.76 -1.12
CA GLU A 150 -6.21 14.08 -1.84
C GLU A 150 -5.90 13.13 -3.00
N MET A 151 -6.33 11.88 -2.91
CA MET A 151 -6.13 10.93 -3.99
C MET A 151 -6.99 11.27 -5.21
N GLY A 152 -8.04 12.09 -5.05
CA GLY A 152 -8.92 12.47 -6.16
C GLY A 152 -9.62 11.28 -6.82
N LEU A 153 -9.53 10.09 -6.22
CA LEU A 153 -10.16 8.85 -6.66
C LEU A 153 -11.68 8.85 -6.42
N SER A 154 -12.21 9.93 -5.84
CA SER A 154 -13.64 10.20 -5.72
C SER A 154 -14.30 10.27 -7.08
N GLU A 155 -15.42 9.53 -7.22
CA GLU A 155 -16.28 9.41 -8.40
C GLU A 155 -16.45 10.72 -9.19
N LYS A 156 -15.57 10.92 -10.17
CA LYS A 156 -15.77 11.85 -11.28
C LYS A 156 -15.38 11.19 -12.61
N LEU A 157 -15.68 9.90 -12.74
CA LEU A 157 -15.61 9.15 -14.00
C LEU A 157 -16.98 8.58 -14.42
N ALA A 158 -18.06 9.27 -14.08
CA ALA A 158 -19.35 9.07 -14.73
C ALA A 158 -19.90 10.44 -15.14
N ALA A 159 -19.88 10.64 -16.47
CA ALA A 159 -20.64 11.56 -17.33
C ALA A 159 -21.27 12.82 -16.73
#